data_AF-A0A0A2ESF8-F1
#
_entry.id   AF-A0A0A2ESF8-F1
#
_cell.length_a   1.000
_cell.length_b   1.000
_cell.length_c   1.000
_cell.angle_alpha   90.00
_cell.angle_beta   90.00
_cell.angle_gamma   90.00
#
_symmetry.space_group_name_H-M   'P 1'
#
loop_
_entity.id
_entity.type
_entity.pdbx_description
1 polymer ?
#
loop_
_entity_poly.entity_id
_entity_poly.type
_entity_poly.pdbx_seq_one_letter_code
_entity_poly.pdbx_strand_id
1 'polypeptide(L)'
;MVCTKNTSCLSTNYYYFNKHKNNIMKIQIKTIFSALILVIAIVYLAACNESNTPKVKVFKVEPSKFVLAYGDSIVMKATLDGQEVKAEWQILPEGVVSIDSTGKVKALKVGKGSIAATYKDYSAKADFEITSVEYFLPYLRMFDDEKKIYEYETSLGHTIEVKDSSLAYYMFSTNSEVLPQVAYIAGKAIQMFTTKDVLTSRQFIDYMASKGFTTDGQILYGYMMAYKSPFKTVSAYAILDTIPNYPLKTGMCFNVVNPILEAIPYPELDWNASLSVIQAKEGSKGYTLSDIRTDNLGRKEYIYGKRKETTEFTEMFITRYLFDTNNKLIKSTLIIIPAHYVFTPMGTDAFSINPKFLTLASSQGYVETNMTGDASRKVYSNSEKDNKFTLRSWRIKIGGYMYIGAGLDFVPYNGPDEID
;
A
#
# COMPACT_ATOMS: atom_id res chain seq x y z
N MET A 1 7.16 41.23 -23.18
CA MET A 1 8.39 41.19 -23.97
C MET A 1 9.57 41.32 -22.99
N VAL A 2 10.25 40.20 -22.77
CA VAL A 2 11.64 40.01 -22.31
C VAL A 2 12.13 40.75 -21.04
N CYS A 3 12.25 39.95 -19.96
CA CYS A 3 13.34 39.81 -18.96
C CYS A 3 14.50 40.83 -18.98
N THR A 4 15.09 41.30 -17.88
CA THR A 4 15.18 40.82 -16.48
C THR A 4 15.72 41.97 -15.60
N LYS A 5 15.15 42.18 -14.41
CA LYS A 5 15.73 43.00 -13.33
C LYS A 5 15.96 42.12 -12.09
N ASN A 6 17.24 41.90 -11.77
CA ASN A 6 17.75 41.65 -10.42
C ASN A 6 17.59 42.96 -9.60
N THR A 7 17.42 43.06 -8.28
CA THR A 7 17.50 42.15 -7.12
C THR A 7 17.04 42.96 -5.89
N SER A 8 16.45 42.32 -4.86
CA SER A 8 16.33 42.84 -3.48
C SER A 8 16.08 41.65 -2.52
N CYS A 9 17.02 41.31 -1.63
CA CYS A 9 17.10 41.67 -0.19
C CYS A 9 16.30 40.72 0.73
N LEU A 10 16.71 40.27 1.94
CA LEU A 10 17.52 40.92 3.00
C LEU A 10 17.91 39.93 4.16
N SER A 11 18.77 40.43 5.06
CA SER A 11 19.12 40.00 6.45
C SER A 11 20.46 39.21 6.59
N THR A 12 21.38 39.45 7.55
CA THR A 12 21.46 40.38 8.70
C THR A 12 22.91 40.45 9.27
N ASN A 13 23.30 41.65 9.73
CA ASN A 13 24.17 42.04 10.86
C ASN A 13 25.53 41.37 11.15
N TYR A 14 26.60 42.19 11.14
CA TYR A 14 27.81 42.03 11.95
C TYR A 14 28.24 43.37 12.60
N TYR A 15 28.69 43.26 13.84
CA TYR A 15 29.03 44.31 14.81
C TYR A 15 30.41 44.97 14.58
N TYR A 16 30.41 46.31 14.67
CA TYR A 16 31.33 47.23 15.37
C TYR A 16 32.84 47.40 15.07
N PHE A 17 33.17 48.71 15.06
CA PHE A 17 34.40 49.46 15.33
C PHE A 17 35.44 49.71 14.21
N ASN A 18 35.98 50.92 14.29
CA ASN A 18 36.24 51.84 13.20
C ASN A 18 37.66 52.41 13.30
N LYS A 19 38.22 52.71 12.13
CA LYS A 19 39.11 53.84 11.82
C LYS A 19 40.63 53.74 12.05
N HIS A 20 41.30 53.98 10.93
CA HIS A 20 42.72 54.08 10.64
C HIS A 20 43.45 55.32 11.21
N LYS A 21 44.77 55.11 11.37
CA LYS A 21 45.93 56.00 11.09
C LYS A 21 46.03 57.34 11.83
N ASN A 22 47.13 57.51 12.60
CA ASN A 22 48.19 58.46 12.26
C ASN A 22 49.42 58.41 13.19
N ASN A 23 50.56 58.76 12.59
CA ASN A 23 51.78 59.33 13.18
C ASN A 23 52.85 58.41 13.79
N ILE A 24 53.73 57.99 12.89
CA ILE A 24 55.19 58.23 12.93
C ILE A 24 55.58 59.29 13.97
N MET A 25 56.49 58.91 14.87
CA MET A 25 57.55 59.69 15.53
C MET A 25 57.65 59.35 17.03
N LYS A 26 58.25 58.18 17.32
CA LYS A 26 59.00 57.90 18.56
C LYS A 26 59.85 56.63 18.35
N ILE A 27 60.76 56.78 17.40
CA ILE A 27 61.96 55.96 17.28
C ILE A 27 62.85 56.27 18.50
N GLN A 28 63.49 55.23 19.02
CA GLN A 28 64.51 55.18 20.07
C GLN A 28 64.00 55.25 21.53
N ILE A 29 64.53 54.34 22.37
CA ILE A 29 64.39 54.24 23.85
C ILE A 29 63.32 53.27 24.40
N LYS A 30 63.02 52.12 23.75
CA LYS A 30 62.30 51.01 24.44
C LYS A 30 62.72 49.57 24.07
N THR A 31 63.77 49.38 23.27
CA THR A 31 64.22 48.04 22.85
C THR A 31 65.27 47.38 23.76
N ILE A 32 65.69 48.03 24.86
CA ILE A 32 66.75 47.48 25.75
C ILE A 32 66.21 46.95 27.10
N PHE A 33 64.98 47.28 27.50
CA PHE A 33 64.40 46.78 28.77
C PHE A 33 63.53 45.51 28.62
N SER A 34 63.26 45.04 27.40
CA SER A 34 62.40 43.87 27.15
C SER A 34 63.16 42.54 27.07
N ALA A 35 64.49 42.55 26.98
CA ALA A 35 65.30 41.34 26.86
C ALA A 35 65.81 40.79 28.21
N LEU A 36 65.86 41.62 29.26
CA LEU A 36 66.38 41.21 30.58
C LEU A 36 65.31 40.57 31.49
N ILE A 37 64.03 40.90 31.28
CA ILE A 37 62.90 40.33 32.04
C ILE A 37 62.51 38.93 31.51
N LEU A 38 62.84 38.62 30.25
CA LEU A 38 62.50 37.33 29.62
C LEU A 38 63.44 36.19 30.06
N VAL A 39 64.67 36.47 30.50
CA VAL A 39 65.62 35.43 30.94
C VAL A 39 65.41 35.03 32.41
N ILE A 40 64.94 35.95 33.27
CA ILE A 40 64.68 35.64 34.70
C ILE A 40 63.36 34.86 34.88
N ALA A 41 62.39 35.02 33.97
CA ALA A 41 61.15 34.22 33.98
C ALA A 41 61.36 32.75 33.52
N ILE A 42 62.40 32.48 32.72
CA ILE A 42 62.70 31.11 32.24
C ILE A 42 63.40 30.27 33.34
N VAL A 43 64.10 30.89 34.29
CA VAL A 43 64.78 30.18 35.39
C VAL A 43 63.83 29.81 36.54
N TYR A 44 62.66 30.45 36.66
CA TYR A 44 61.65 30.09 37.68
C TYR A 44 60.67 28.99 37.27
N LEU A 45 60.66 28.53 36.01
CA LEU A 45 59.81 27.42 35.55
C LEU A 45 60.46 26.04 35.63
N ALA A 46 61.73 25.95 36.06
CA ALA A 46 62.44 24.68 36.27
C ALA A 46 62.26 24.08 37.68
N ALA A 47 61.23 24.49 38.42
CA ALA A 47 60.88 23.95 39.73
C ALA A 47 59.36 23.85 39.91
N CYS A 48 58.70 23.13 39.01
CA CYS A 48 57.45 22.46 39.35
C CYS A 48 57.68 20.97 39.22
N ASN A 49 57.62 20.29 40.37
CA ASN A 49 57.62 18.85 40.53
C ASN A 49 56.82 18.16 39.41
N GLU A 50 57.30 17.01 38.94
CA GLU A 50 56.47 16.07 38.19
C GLU A 50 55.19 15.83 39.00
N SER A 51 54.12 16.52 38.63
CA SER A 51 52.80 16.22 39.12
C SER A 51 52.49 14.85 38.54
N ASN A 52 52.57 13.81 39.37
CA ASN A 52 51.82 12.58 39.17
C ASN A 52 50.34 12.96 39.19
N THR A 53 49.86 13.49 38.07
CA THR A 53 48.43 13.56 37.78
C THR A 53 48.01 12.12 37.55
N PRO A 54 47.19 11.52 38.43
CA PRO A 54 46.72 10.17 38.20
C PRO A 54 46.03 10.16 36.84
N LYS A 55 46.51 9.29 35.94
CA LYS A 55 45.93 9.12 34.61
C LYS A 55 44.49 8.63 34.82
N VAL A 56 43.53 9.55 34.72
CA VAL A 56 42.11 9.25 34.91
C VAL A 56 41.71 8.29 33.80
N LYS A 57 41.42 7.03 34.15
CA LYS A 57 40.95 6.06 33.16
C LYS A 57 39.56 6.45 32.69
N VAL A 58 39.33 6.36 31.38
CA VAL A 58 38.08 6.76 30.74
C VAL A 58 37.33 5.50 30.30
N PHE A 59 36.26 5.18 31.03
CA PHE A 59 35.36 4.08 30.67
C PHE A 59 34.16 4.60 29.86
N LYS A 60 33.85 3.94 28.75
CA LYS A 60 32.78 4.35 27.82
C LYS A 60 31.98 3.16 27.34
N VAL A 61 30.72 3.43 27.02
CA VAL A 61 29.83 2.52 26.30
C VAL A 61 29.37 3.22 25.04
N GLU A 62 29.49 2.53 23.90
CA GLU A 62 29.07 3.04 22.60
C GLU A 62 28.09 2.07 21.91
N PRO A 63 26.96 2.58 21.37
CA PRO A 63 26.48 3.96 21.48
C PRO A 63 25.97 4.30 22.90
N SER A 64 26.13 5.57 23.32
CA SER A 64 25.63 6.07 24.61
C SER A 64 24.13 6.43 24.60
N LYS A 65 23.51 6.48 23.42
CA LYS A 65 22.06 6.55 23.24
C LYS A 65 21.68 5.91 21.91
N PHE A 66 20.55 5.20 21.86
CA PHE A 66 20.05 4.61 20.63
C PHE A 66 18.52 4.51 20.61
N VAL A 67 17.96 4.40 19.40
CA VAL A 67 16.54 4.10 19.15
C VAL A 67 16.50 2.82 18.33
N LEU A 68 15.63 1.88 18.70
CA LEU A 68 15.42 0.64 17.95
C LEU A 68 13.93 0.42 17.72
N ALA A 69 13.58 -0.14 16.56
CA ALA A 69 12.27 -0.72 16.36
C ALA A 69 12.13 -2.01 17.19
N TYR A 70 10.92 -2.28 17.67
CA TYR A 70 10.58 -3.55 18.33
C TYR A 70 11.03 -4.75 17.49
N GLY A 71 11.89 -5.63 18.03
CA GLY A 71 12.42 -6.81 17.34
C GLY A 71 13.81 -6.64 16.72
N ASP A 72 14.29 -5.40 16.54
CA ASP A 72 15.63 -5.14 16.02
C ASP A 72 16.74 -5.42 17.04
N SER A 73 17.98 -5.34 16.58
CA SER A 73 19.16 -5.53 17.42
C SER A 73 20.29 -4.57 17.07
N ILE A 74 21.10 -4.23 18.07
CA ILE A 74 22.33 -3.46 17.92
C ILE A 74 23.45 -4.12 18.74
N VAL A 75 24.70 -3.91 18.35
CA VAL A 75 25.85 -4.36 19.15
C VAL A 75 26.42 -3.15 19.89
N MET A 76 26.58 -3.30 21.21
CA MET A 76 27.19 -2.31 22.08
C MET A 76 28.62 -2.72 22.43
N LYS A 77 29.50 -1.73 22.60
CA LYS A 77 30.88 -1.94 23.02
C LYS A 77 31.20 -1.16 24.28
N ALA A 78 31.85 -1.82 25.23
CA ALA A 78 32.41 -1.18 26.42
C ALA A 78 33.93 -1.04 26.25
N THR A 79 34.48 0.15 26.48
CA THR A 79 35.92 0.42 26.36
C THR A 79 36.48 1.10 27.60
N LEU A 80 37.70 0.73 28.00
CA LEU A 80 38.50 1.40 29.02
C LEU A 80 39.76 1.95 28.36
N ASP A 81 39.96 3.26 28.38
CA ASP A 81 41.07 3.94 27.70
C ASP A 81 41.18 3.57 26.20
N GLY A 82 40.03 3.31 25.57
CA GLY A 82 39.92 2.92 24.15
C GLY A 82 40.12 1.44 23.86
N GLN A 83 40.41 0.60 24.86
CA GLN A 83 40.48 -0.85 24.69
C GLN A 83 39.15 -1.51 25.04
N GLU A 84 38.65 -2.41 24.19
CA GLU A 84 37.42 -3.16 24.42
C GLU A 84 37.56 -4.09 25.64
N VAL A 85 36.58 -4.05 26.53
CA VAL A 85 36.57 -4.85 27.76
C VAL A 85 35.26 -5.61 27.88
N LYS A 86 35.30 -6.77 28.56
CA LYS A 86 34.09 -7.54 28.89
C LYS A 86 33.42 -6.92 30.10
N ALA A 87 32.38 -6.11 29.86
CA ALA A 87 31.57 -5.50 30.91
C ALA A 87 30.41 -6.39 31.34
N GLU A 88 29.98 -6.22 32.58
CA GLU A 88 28.72 -6.75 33.11
C GLU A 88 27.61 -5.74 32.83
N TRP A 89 26.48 -6.23 32.29
CA TRP A 89 25.40 -5.38 31.80
C TRP A 89 24.15 -5.51 32.67
N GLN A 90 23.53 -4.37 32.98
CA GLN A 90 22.26 -4.28 33.69
C GLN A 90 21.27 -3.47 32.87
N ILE A 91 20.03 -3.95 32.75
CA ILE A 91 18.98 -3.34 31.92
C ILE A 91 17.84 -2.86 32.82
N LEU A 92 17.35 -1.64 32.58
CA LEU A 92 16.18 -1.09 33.25
C LEU A 92 15.27 -0.35 32.24
N PRO A 93 13.97 -0.67 32.14
CA PRO A 93 13.26 -1.76 32.83
C PRO A 93 13.65 -3.13 32.27
N GLU A 94 13.61 -4.16 33.11
CA GLU A 94 13.81 -5.54 32.67
C GLU A 94 12.74 -5.96 31.63
N GLY A 95 13.14 -6.78 30.66
CA GLY A 95 12.24 -7.32 29.64
C GLY A 95 11.89 -6.37 28.49
N VAL A 96 12.36 -5.11 28.49
CA VAL A 96 12.19 -4.20 27.34
C VAL A 96 13.19 -4.50 26.24
N VAL A 97 14.42 -4.84 26.63
CA VAL A 97 15.49 -5.33 25.76
C VAL A 97 16.19 -6.51 26.44
N SER A 98 16.91 -7.33 25.67
CA SER A 98 17.88 -8.30 26.19
C SER A 98 19.28 -7.97 25.67
N ILE A 99 20.32 -8.22 26.45
CA ILE A 99 21.72 -8.10 26.00
C ILE A 99 22.43 -9.43 26.20
N ASP A 100 23.14 -9.92 25.18
CA ASP A 100 23.94 -11.14 25.27
C ASP A 100 25.40 -10.87 25.71
N SER A 101 26.18 -11.94 25.92
CA SER A 101 27.58 -11.85 26.37
C SER A 101 28.52 -11.17 25.36
N THR A 102 28.07 -10.95 24.12
CA THR A 102 28.82 -10.23 23.08
C THR A 102 28.46 -8.75 23.01
N GLY A 103 27.54 -8.28 23.86
CA GLY A 103 27.04 -6.92 23.83
C GLY A 103 25.91 -6.71 22.81
N LYS A 104 25.36 -7.77 22.22
CA LYS A 104 24.24 -7.65 21.28
C LYS A 104 22.94 -7.45 22.05
N VAL A 105 22.37 -6.27 21.90
CA VAL A 105 21.07 -5.88 22.44
C VAL A 105 19.98 -6.22 21.43
N LYS A 106 18.89 -6.85 21.87
CA LYS A 106 17.68 -7.12 21.09
C LYS A 106 16.47 -6.46 21.73
N ALA A 107 15.67 -5.77 20.93
CA ALA A 107 14.43 -5.13 21.35
C ALA A 107 13.31 -6.15 21.55
N LEU A 108 12.70 -6.16 22.74
CA LEU A 108 11.69 -7.15 23.14
C LEU A 108 10.32 -6.53 23.46
N LYS A 109 10.24 -5.23 23.70
CA LYS A 109 8.99 -4.50 23.97
C LYS A 109 9.17 -3.01 23.68
N VAL A 110 8.11 -2.34 23.25
CA VAL A 110 8.07 -0.87 23.14
C VAL A 110 8.25 -0.24 24.52
N GLY A 111 9.06 0.82 24.60
CA GLY A 111 9.33 1.51 25.85
C GLY A 111 10.70 2.19 25.87
N LYS A 112 10.96 2.96 26.93
CA LYS A 112 12.24 3.66 27.14
C LYS A 112 12.96 3.05 28.33
N GLY A 113 14.28 3.16 28.34
CA GLY A 113 15.09 2.66 29.44
C GLY A 113 16.55 3.00 29.31
N SER A 114 17.37 2.32 30.11
CA SER A 114 18.82 2.44 30.09
C SER A 114 19.49 1.09 30.28
N ILE A 115 20.68 0.97 29.69
CA ILE A 115 21.61 -0.13 29.90
C ILE A 115 22.81 0.43 30.65
N ALA A 116 23.14 -0.12 31.80
CA ALA A 116 24.36 0.18 32.54
C ALA A 116 25.40 -0.91 32.27
N ALA A 117 26.62 -0.51 31.92
CA ALA A 117 27.77 -1.40 31.86
C ALA A 117 28.67 -1.13 33.07
N THR A 118 29.19 -2.20 33.66
CA THR A 118 30.15 -2.13 34.76
C THR A 118 31.39 -2.97 34.44
N TYR A 119 32.57 -2.44 34.75
CA TYR A 119 33.84 -3.15 34.60
C TYR A 119 34.78 -2.72 35.73
N LYS A 120 35.02 -3.63 36.69
CA LYS A 120 35.73 -3.31 37.94
C LYS A 120 35.04 -2.14 38.66
N ASP A 121 35.76 -1.07 38.97
CA ASP A 121 35.23 0.11 39.65
C ASP A 121 34.64 1.18 38.70
N TYR A 122 34.53 0.87 37.40
CA TYR A 122 34.02 1.80 36.38
C TYR A 122 32.60 1.45 35.96
N SER A 123 31.77 2.47 35.75
CA SER A 123 30.41 2.32 35.22
C SER A 123 30.11 3.36 34.15
N ALA A 124 29.30 2.98 33.17
CA ALA A 124 28.80 3.87 32.12
C ALA A 124 27.37 3.45 31.76
N LYS A 125 26.56 4.40 31.27
CA LYS A 125 25.17 4.15 30.87
C LYS A 125 24.95 4.49 29.41
N ALA A 126 24.01 3.78 28.81
CA ALA A 126 23.42 4.11 27.53
C ALA A 126 21.89 4.15 27.63
N ASP A 127 21.28 5.20 27.12
CA ASP A 127 19.82 5.32 27.08
C ASP A 127 19.24 4.68 25.81
N PHE A 128 18.05 4.10 25.91
CA PHE A 128 17.37 3.52 24.77
C PHE A 128 15.90 3.92 24.68
N GLU A 129 15.39 3.93 23.45
CA GLU A 129 13.98 4.03 23.14
C GLU A 129 13.62 2.94 22.12
N ILE A 130 12.65 2.09 22.49
CA ILE A 130 12.08 1.08 21.61
C ILE A 130 10.76 1.61 21.11
N THR A 131 10.65 1.78 19.79
CA THR A 131 9.44 2.24 19.12
C THR A 131 8.62 1.06 18.59
N SER A 132 7.31 1.23 18.50
CA SER A 132 6.45 0.30 17.75
C SER A 132 6.71 0.48 16.26
N VAL A 133 6.70 -0.62 15.52
CA VAL A 133 6.59 -0.58 14.07
C VAL A 133 5.13 -0.78 13.70
N GLU A 134 4.52 0.26 13.12
CA GLU A 134 3.13 0.19 12.68
C GLU A 134 3.06 -0.39 11.28
N TYR A 135 2.78 -1.69 11.19
CA TYR A 135 2.46 -2.33 9.93
C TYR A 135 0.94 -2.41 9.74
N PHE A 136 0.48 -2.25 8.51
CA PHE A 136 -0.93 -2.44 8.15
C PHE A 136 -1.04 -3.24 6.86
N LEU A 137 -2.22 -3.80 6.62
CA LEU A 137 -2.57 -4.33 5.30
C LEU A 137 -3.51 -3.33 4.63
N PRO A 138 -3.40 -3.16 3.31
CA PRO A 138 -4.33 -2.33 2.58
C PRO A 138 -5.72 -3.00 2.52
N TYR A 139 -6.71 -2.29 1.99
CA TYR A 139 -8.04 -2.83 1.75
C TYR A 139 -8.01 -3.86 0.62
N LEU A 140 -7.80 -5.14 0.97
CA LEU A 140 -7.62 -6.24 0.00
C LEU A 140 -8.92 -6.71 -0.67
N ARG A 141 -10.05 -6.01 -0.46
CA ARG A 141 -11.32 -6.30 -1.14
C ARG A 141 -11.39 -5.57 -2.48
N MET A 142 -10.65 -6.10 -3.45
CA MET A 142 -10.26 -5.44 -4.69
C MET A 142 -11.41 -4.98 -5.60
N PHE A 143 -12.62 -5.54 -5.44
CA PHE A 143 -13.77 -5.27 -6.32
C PHE A 143 -14.90 -4.46 -5.66
N ASP A 144 -14.70 -4.06 -4.41
CA ASP A 144 -15.65 -3.20 -3.73
C ASP A 144 -15.51 -1.73 -4.19
N ASP A 145 -16.51 -0.91 -3.89
CA ASP A 145 -16.61 0.50 -4.28
C ASP A 145 -15.46 1.38 -3.78
N GLU A 146 -15.16 2.47 -4.50
CA GLU A 146 -14.13 3.45 -4.08
C GLU A 146 -14.40 3.94 -2.66
N LYS A 147 -15.66 4.22 -2.32
CA LYS A 147 -16.05 4.70 -0.99
C LYS A 147 -15.58 3.78 0.13
N LYS A 148 -15.56 2.46 -0.08
CA LYS A 148 -15.08 1.51 0.94
C LYS A 148 -13.56 1.58 1.13
N ILE A 149 -12.81 1.86 0.08
CA ILE A 149 -11.36 2.13 0.18
C ILE A 149 -11.14 3.35 1.07
N TYR A 150 -11.86 4.45 0.82
CA TYR A 150 -11.75 5.66 1.65
C TYR A 150 -12.15 5.42 3.10
N GLU A 151 -13.27 4.75 3.34
CA GLU A 151 -13.74 4.43 4.69
C GLU A 151 -12.71 3.60 5.45
N TYR A 152 -12.10 2.60 4.79
CA TYR A 152 -11.04 1.78 5.38
C TYR A 152 -9.78 2.59 5.70
N GLU A 153 -9.23 3.31 4.72
CA GLU A 153 -7.99 4.07 4.89
C GLU A 153 -8.16 5.18 5.95
N THR A 154 -9.29 5.89 5.94
CA THR A 154 -9.61 6.91 6.95
C THR A 154 -9.72 6.28 8.35
N SER A 155 -10.22 5.05 8.47
CA SER A 155 -10.29 4.35 9.76
C SER A 155 -8.93 3.99 10.35
N LEU A 156 -7.89 3.89 9.51
CA LEU A 156 -6.49 3.76 9.92
C LEU A 156 -5.82 5.11 10.20
N GLY A 157 -6.57 6.21 10.06
CA GLY A 157 -6.06 7.58 10.20
C GLY A 157 -5.23 8.04 9.01
N HIS A 158 -5.31 7.36 7.87
CA HIS A 158 -4.59 7.75 6.65
C HIS A 158 -5.28 8.92 5.94
N THR A 159 -4.51 9.72 5.21
CA THR A 159 -5.00 10.92 4.52
C THR A 159 -4.81 10.77 3.03
N ILE A 160 -5.83 11.12 2.23
CA ILE A 160 -5.69 11.09 0.77
C ILE A 160 -4.75 12.19 0.27
N GLU A 161 -3.82 11.83 -0.59
CA GLU A 161 -2.89 12.75 -1.25
C GLU A 161 -3.22 12.96 -2.72
N VAL A 162 -3.58 11.87 -3.43
CA VAL A 162 -3.87 11.91 -4.86
C VAL A 162 -5.16 11.16 -5.15
N LYS A 163 -6.05 11.81 -5.91
CA LYS A 163 -7.24 11.20 -6.52
C LYS A 163 -7.20 11.44 -8.02
N ASP A 164 -7.16 10.38 -8.81
CA ASP A 164 -7.42 10.42 -10.24
C ASP A 164 -8.59 9.47 -10.55
N SER A 165 -9.76 10.06 -10.72
CA SER A 165 -11.00 9.30 -10.97
C SER A 165 -11.03 8.68 -12.37
N SER A 166 -10.23 9.17 -13.31
CA SER A 166 -10.15 8.57 -14.64
C SER A 166 -9.45 7.21 -14.55
N LEU A 167 -8.32 7.15 -13.85
CA LEU A 167 -7.56 5.92 -13.69
C LEU A 167 -8.06 5.03 -12.55
N ALA A 168 -9.11 5.46 -11.82
CA ALA A 168 -9.52 4.87 -10.55
C ALA A 168 -8.32 4.72 -9.59
N TYR A 169 -7.46 5.74 -9.57
CA TYR A 169 -6.22 5.79 -8.80
C TYR A 169 -6.39 6.64 -7.55
N TYR A 170 -6.00 6.09 -6.40
CA TYR A 170 -6.09 6.73 -5.11
C TYR A 170 -4.81 6.48 -4.33
N MET A 171 -4.16 7.53 -3.83
CA MET A 171 -2.96 7.40 -3.01
C MET A 171 -3.15 8.10 -1.68
N PHE A 172 -2.77 7.44 -0.61
CA PHE A 172 -2.89 7.91 0.76
C PHE A 172 -1.51 7.97 1.40
N SER A 173 -1.26 9.03 2.18
CA SER A 173 -0.22 9.02 3.21
C SER A 173 -0.73 8.29 4.44
N THR A 174 0.19 7.56 5.08
CA THR A 174 -0.11 6.74 6.24
C THR A 174 0.52 7.36 7.49
N ASN A 175 0.15 6.83 8.65
CA ASN A 175 0.79 7.19 9.92
C ASN A 175 2.05 6.36 10.21
N SER A 176 2.41 5.44 9.30
CA SER A 176 3.53 4.53 9.46
C SER A 176 4.80 5.08 8.83
N GLU A 177 5.86 5.25 9.62
CA GLU A 177 7.18 5.66 9.09
C GLU A 177 7.79 4.62 8.13
N VAL A 178 7.47 3.33 8.32
CA VAL A 178 8.02 2.23 7.53
C VAL A 178 7.17 1.90 6.30
N LEU A 179 5.90 2.29 6.29
CA LEU A 179 4.97 2.10 5.17
C LEU A 179 4.30 3.44 4.81
N PRO A 180 5.08 4.48 4.43
CA PRO A 180 4.61 5.87 4.40
C PRO A 180 3.45 6.16 3.47
N GLN A 181 3.25 5.34 2.43
CA GLN A 181 2.19 5.54 1.45
C GLN A 181 1.58 4.21 1.00
N VAL A 182 0.30 4.27 0.64
CA VAL A 182 -0.39 3.20 -0.08
C VAL A 182 -1.16 3.79 -1.26
N ALA A 183 -1.02 3.17 -2.42
CA ALA A 183 -1.75 3.52 -3.62
C ALA A 183 -2.61 2.36 -4.11
N TYR A 184 -3.77 2.71 -4.66
CA TYR A 184 -4.77 1.82 -5.22
C TYR A 184 -4.97 2.16 -6.68
N ILE A 185 -5.11 1.13 -7.51
CA ILE A 185 -5.83 1.18 -8.77
C ILE A 185 -7.00 0.21 -8.62
N ALA A 186 -8.20 0.74 -8.37
CA ALA A 186 -9.36 -0.09 -7.99
C ALA A 186 -9.64 -1.19 -9.04
N GLY A 187 -9.89 -2.41 -8.58
CA GLY A 187 -10.08 -3.57 -9.44
C GLY A 187 -8.81 -4.08 -10.15
N LYS A 188 -7.63 -3.52 -9.91
CA LYS A 188 -6.39 -3.94 -10.58
C LYS A 188 -5.24 -4.27 -9.63
N ALA A 189 -4.82 -3.30 -8.83
CA ALA A 189 -3.61 -3.43 -8.04
C ALA A 189 -3.58 -2.48 -6.85
N ILE A 190 -2.73 -2.80 -5.87
CA ILE A 190 -2.40 -1.97 -4.72
C ILE A 190 -0.88 -1.97 -4.58
N GLN A 191 -0.28 -0.83 -4.25
CA GLN A 191 1.13 -0.71 -3.91
C GLN A 191 1.29 -0.03 -2.56
N MET A 192 2.01 -0.68 -1.65
CA MET A 192 2.52 -0.05 -0.43
C MET A 192 3.96 0.37 -0.68
N PHE A 193 4.26 1.65 -0.49
CA PHE A 193 5.59 2.20 -0.69
C PHE A 193 6.41 2.01 0.57
N THR A 194 7.62 1.47 0.42
CA THR A 194 8.52 1.19 1.55
C THR A 194 9.94 0.94 1.04
N THR A 195 10.87 0.57 1.92
CA THR A 195 12.27 0.30 1.60
C THR A 195 12.54 -1.20 1.51
N LYS A 196 13.65 -1.53 0.84
CA LYS A 196 14.17 -2.91 0.76
C LYS A 196 14.43 -3.51 2.14
N ASP A 197 14.97 -2.70 3.05
CA ASP A 197 15.30 -3.11 4.41
C ASP A 197 14.04 -3.51 5.18
N VAL A 198 12.95 -2.76 5.03
CA VAL A 198 11.65 -3.12 5.62
C VAL A 198 11.13 -4.42 5.01
N LEU A 199 11.09 -4.53 3.68
CA LEU A 199 10.54 -5.69 2.97
C LEU A 199 11.29 -7.01 3.24
N THR A 200 12.57 -6.92 3.56
CA THR A 200 13.43 -8.07 3.88
C THR A 200 13.60 -8.29 5.38
N SER A 201 13.09 -7.38 6.22
CA SER A 201 13.17 -7.49 7.67
C SER A 201 12.37 -8.69 8.18
N ARG A 202 12.90 -9.34 9.23
CA ARG A 202 12.19 -10.44 9.88
C ARG A 202 10.84 -10.00 10.43
N GLN A 203 10.76 -8.79 10.94
CA GLN A 203 9.54 -8.22 11.52
C GLN A 203 8.42 -8.10 10.49
N PHE A 204 8.71 -7.55 9.30
CA PHE A 204 7.73 -7.43 8.23
C PHE A 204 7.29 -8.81 7.72
N ILE A 205 8.23 -9.74 7.56
CA ILE A 205 7.93 -11.11 7.14
C ILE A 205 7.02 -11.82 8.16
N ASP A 206 7.32 -11.72 9.47
CA ASP A 206 6.50 -12.29 10.54
C ASP A 206 5.12 -11.60 10.62
N TYR A 207 5.07 -10.29 10.38
CA TYR A 207 3.81 -9.55 10.25
C TYR A 207 2.96 -10.10 9.11
N MET A 208 3.52 -10.24 7.90
CA MET A 208 2.82 -10.79 6.75
C MET A 208 2.37 -12.24 7.00
N ALA A 209 3.20 -13.06 7.63
CA ALA A 209 2.85 -14.41 8.06
C ALA A 209 1.67 -14.43 9.04
N SER A 210 1.60 -13.49 9.99
CA SER A 210 0.46 -13.35 10.89
C SER A 210 -0.86 -13.02 10.17
N LYS A 211 -0.78 -12.48 8.95
CA LYS A 211 -1.93 -12.22 8.07
C LYS A 211 -2.19 -13.33 7.06
N GLY A 212 -1.49 -14.46 7.16
CA GLY A 212 -1.64 -15.63 6.30
C GLY A 212 -0.84 -15.58 5.01
N PHE A 213 0.03 -14.58 4.82
CA PHE A 213 0.91 -14.50 3.66
C PHE A 213 2.26 -15.17 3.95
N THR A 214 2.71 -16.05 3.08
CA THR A 214 4.02 -16.73 3.26
C THR A 214 4.94 -16.48 2.07
N THR A 215 6.21 -16.19 2.30
CA THR A 215 7.24 -16.01 1.26
C THR A 215 8.29 -17.11 1.35
N ASP A 216 8.84 -17.54 0.21
CA ASP A 216 10.00 -18.42 0.15
C ASP A 216 11.34 -17.65 0.17
N GLY A 217 11.27 -16.31 0.17
CA GLY A 217 12.42 -15.41 0.21
C GLY A 217 13.21 -15.36 -1.10
N GLN A 218 12.74 -15.99 -2.18
CA GLN A 218 13.47 -15.99 -3.45
C GLN A 218 13.43 -14.61 -4.11
N ILE A 219 14.61 -14.15 -4.52
CA ILE A 219 14.78 -12.89 -5.24
C ILE A 219 15.11 -13.21 -6.70
N LEU A 220 14.23 -12.81 -7.61
CA LEU A 220 14.39 -12.98 -9.05
C LEU A 220 14.16 -11.63 -9.72
N TYR A 221 15.10 -11.20 -10.56
CA TYR A 221 15.00 -9.95 -11.34
C TYR A 221 14.72 -8.68 -10.52
N GLY A 222 15.21 -8.59 -9.28
CA GLY A 222 14.95 -7.44 -8.38
C GLY A 222 13.60 -7.48 -7.65
N TYR A 223 12.84 -8.56 -7.82
CA TYR A 223 11.61 -8.83 -7.10
C TYR A 223 11.86 -9.92 -6.06
N MET A 224 11.30 -9.76 -4.86
CA MET A 224 11.00 -10.90 -4.01
C MET A 224 9.70 -11.50 -4.51
N MET A 225 9.82 -12.63 -5.20
CA MET A 225 8.68 -13.27 -5.85
C MET A 225 7.83 -13.98 -4.80
N ALA A 226 6.57 -13.57 -4.71
CA ALA A 226 5.48 -14.36 -4.16
C ALA A 226 5.45 -14.54 -2.64
N TYR A 227 4.81 -13.56 -1.99
CA TYR A 227 3.95 -13.92 -0.88
C TYR A 227 2.78 -14.74 -1.43
N LYS A 228 2.70 -16.02 -1.05
CA LYS A 228 1.50 -16.82 -1.27
C LYS A 228 0.36 -16.19 -0.48
N SER A 229 -0.65 -15.75 -1.21
CA SER A 229 -1.83 -15.11 -0.65
C SER A 229 -2.80 -16.14 -0.07
N PRO A 230 -3.43 -15.85 1.09
CA PRO A 230 -4.55 -16.63 1.59
C PRO A 230 -5.85 -16.33 0.81
N PHE A 231 -5.88 -15.27 0.01
CA PHE A 231 -7.01 -14.87 -0.84
C PHE A 231 -6.88 -15.51 -2.22
N LYS A 232 -7.99 -15.98 -2.79
CA LYS A 232 -8.05 -16.55 -4.14
C LYS A 232 -7.91 -15.49 -5.23
N THR A 233 -8.33 -14.26 -4.97
CA THR A 233 -8.34 -13.17 -5.95
C THR A 233 -7.21 -12.15 -5.78
N VAL A 234 -6.27 -12.40 -4.86
CA VAL A 234 -5.12 -11.51 -4.64
C VAL A 234 -3.84 -12.31 -4.81
N SER A 235 -2.90 -11.78 -5.59
CA SER A 235 -1.49 -12.20 -5.59
C SER A 235 -0.63 -11.09 -5.00
N ALA A 236 0.51 -11.45 -4.40
CA ALA A 236 1.28 -10.53 -3.59
C ALA A 236 2.80 -10.74 -3.80
N TYR A 237 3.56 -9.68 -4.03
CA TYR A 237 5.01 -9.73 -4.27
C TYR A 237 5.68 -8.42 -3.87
N ALA A 238 6.98 -8.45 -3.59
CA ALA A 238 7.71 -7.25 -3.23
C ALA A 238 8.70 -6.85 -4.33
N ILE A 239 8.78 -5.55 -4.58
CA ILE A 239 9.75 -4.90 -5.46
C ILE A 239 10.86 -4.38 -4.55
N LEU A 240 12.08 -4.93 -4.66
CA LEU A 240 13.17 -4.59 -3.76
C LEU A 240 13.97 -3.38 -4.25
N ASP A 241 14.18 -3.29 -5.56
CA ASP A 241 14.95 -2.23 -6.18
C ASP A 241 14.09 -1.48 -7.22
N THR A 242 14.25 -0.16 -7.32
CA THR A 242 13.56 0.65 -8.32
C THR A 242 13.91 0.18 -9.72
N ILE A 243 12.89 0.05 -10.58
CA ILE A 243 13.08 -0.42 -11.95
C ILE A 243 13.38 0.79 -12.84
N PRO A 244 14.53 0.84 -13.56
CA PRO A 244 14.83 1.93 -14.48
C PRO A 244 13.73 2.08 -15.54
N ASN A 245 13.32 3.32 -15.80
CA ASN A 245 12.28 3.68 -16.79
C ASN A 245 10.86 3.16 -16.48
N TYR A 246 10.61 2.65 -15.27
CA TYR A 246 9.27 2.21 -14.85
C TYR A 246 8.86 2.93 -13.56
N PRO A 247 7.59 3.38 -13.41
CA PRO A 247 7.16 4.15 -12.24
C PRO A 247 7.06 3.33 -10.94
N LEU A 248 7.37 2.03 -10.99
CA LEU A 248 7.32 1.15 -9.83
C LEU A 248 8.55 1.37 -8.95
N LYS A 249 8.30 2.03 -7.81
CA LYS A 249 9.26 2.18 -6.71
C LYS A 249 9.35 0.90 -5.88
N THR A 250 10.39 0.79 -5.06
CA THR A 250 10.48 -0.21 -3.99
C THR A 250 9.18 -0.23 -3.17
N GLY A 251 8.64 -1.42 -2.94
CA GLY A 251 7.34 -1.54 -2.28
C GLY A 251 6.76 -2.95 -2.32
N MET A 252 5.64 -3.13 -1.62
CA MET A 252 4.84 -4.35 -1.66
C MET A 252 3.67 -4.15 -2.63
N CYS A 253 3.50 -5.06 -3.58
CA CYS A 253 2.43 -5.01 -4.58
C CYS A 253 1.43 -6.14 -4.35
N PHE A 254 0.15 -5.81 -4.48
CA PHE A 254 -0.96 -6.76 -4.50
C PHE A 254 -1.69 -6.62 -5.83
N ASN A 255 -1.84 -7.70 -6.58
CA ASN A 255 -2.51 -7.71 -7.87
C ASN A 255 -3.78 -8.55 -7.83
N VAL A 256 -4.74 -8.16 -8.66
CA VAL A 256 -5.98 -8.90 -8.84
C VAL A 256 -5.74 -10.17 -9.66
N VAL A 257 -6.25 -11.28 -9.15
CA VAL A 257 -6.49 -12.51 -9.91
C VAL A 257 -7.98 -12.57 -10.20
N ASN A 258 -8.35 -12.59 -11.48
CA ASN A 258 -9.76 -12.61 -11.86
C ASN A 258 -10.47 -13.83 -11.27
N PRO A 259 -11.67 -13.64 -10.68
CA PRO A 259 -12.48 -14.75 -10.24
C PRO A 259 -13.00 -15.54 -11.45
N ILE A 260 -13.35 -16.80 -11.22
CA ILE A 260 -13.71 -17.75 -12.27
C ILE A 260 -15.14 -18.23 -12.02
N LEU A 261 -15.99 -18.13 -13.05
CA LEU A 261 -17.29 -18.79 -13.03
C LEU A 261 -17.12 -20.27 -13.38
N GLU A 262 -17.73 -21.14 -12.59
CA GLU A 262 -17.84 -22.57 -12.92
C GLU A 262 -18.92 -22.81 -13.98
N ALA A 263 -20.00 -22.03 -13.94
CA ALA A 263 -21.07 -22.03 -14.92
C ALA A 263 -21.68 -20.63 -15.06
N ILE A 264 -22.30 -20.34 -16.20
CA ILE A 264 -23.06 -19.10 -16.39
C ILE A 264 -24.40 -19.28 -15.64
N PRO A 265 -24.73 -18.41 -14.68
CA PRO A 265 -25.97 -18.52 -13.91
C PRO A 265 -27.14 -17.98 -14.72
N TYR A 266 -27.56 -18.73 -15.73
CA TYR A 266 -28.54 -18.28 -16.72
C TYR A 266 -29.84 -17.78 -16.07
N PRO A 267 -30.39 -16.66 -16.59
CA PRO A 267 -31.75 -16.26 -16.28
C PRO A 267 -32.75 -17.21 -16.95
N GLU A 268 -34.05 -16.94 -16.82
CA GLU A 268 -35.04 -17.57 -17.69
C GLU A 268 -34.80 -17.18 -19.16
N LEU A 269 -34.79 -18.19 -20.03
CA LEU A 269 -34.58 -18.06 -21.47
C LEU A 269 -35.68 -18.76 -22.29
N ASP A 270 -36.67 -19.40 -21.63
CA ASP A 270 -37.92 -19.73 -22.31
C ASP A 270 -38.72 -18.46 -22.55
N TRP A 271 -38.74 -18.01 -23.81
CA TRP A 271 -39.41 -16.79 -24.24
C TRP A 271 -40.94 -16.83 -24.12
N ASN A 272 -41.52 -18.01 -23.84
CA ASN A 272 -42.93 -18.18 -23.54
C ASN A 272 -43.22 -18.28 -22.03
N ALA A 273 -42.19 -18.18 -21.18
CA ALA A 273 -42.37 -18.26 -19.73
C ALA A 273 -43.25 -17.13 -19.21
N SER A 274 -44.26 -17.48 -18.41
CA SER A 274 -45.05 -16.51 -17.68
C SER A 274 -44.26 -15.91 -16.52
N LEU A 275 -44.65 -14.72 -16.07
CA LEU A 275 -44.05 -14.10 -14.87
C LEU A 275 -44.08 -15.02 -13.64
N SER A 276 -45.16 -15.80 -13.46
CA SER A 276 -45.29 -16.73 -12.33
C SER A 276 -44.24 -17.84 -12.36
N VAL A 277 -43.91 -18.35 -13.55
CA VAL A 277 -42.86 -19.35 -13.75
C VAL A 277 -41.49 -18.76 -13.44
N ILE A 278 -41.23 -17.54 -13.95
CA ILE A 278 -39.99 -16.81 -13.65
C ILE A 278 -39.84 -16.59 -12.15
N GLN A 279 -40.88 -16.09 -11.48
CA GLN A 279 -40.86 -15.82 -10.04
C GLN A 279 -40.56 -17.09 -9.23
N ALA A 280 -41.19 -18.22 -9.58
CA ALA A 280 -40.93 -19.50 -8.93
C ALA A 280 -39.47 -19.97 -9.15
N LYS A 281 -38.97 -19.86 -10.38
CA LYS A 281 -37.59 -20.24 -10.74
C LYS A 281 -36.55 -19.38 -10.01
N GLU A 282 -36.71 -18.06 -10.00
CA GLU A 282 -35.80 -17.16 -9.29
C GLU A 282 -35.88 -17.36 -7.77
N GLY A 283 -37.08 -17.56 -7.22
CA GLY A 283 -37.27 -17.92 -5.82
C GLY A 283 -36.53 -19.20 -5.43
N SER A 284 -36.56 -20.24 -6.29
CA SER A 284 -35.83 -21.49 -6.05
C SER A 284 -34.30 -21.33 -6.02
N LYS A 285 -33.76 -20.31 -6.71
CA LYS A 285 -32.33 -19.94 -6.67
C LYS A 285 -31.96 -19.08 -5.45
N GLY A 286 -32.96 -18.70 -4.65
CA GLY A 286 -32.83 -17.77 -3.52
C GLY A 286 -32.73 -16.31 -3.94
N TYR A 287 -33.26 -15.95 -5.11
CA TYR A 287 -33.30 -14.56 -5.57
C TYR A 287 -34.61 -13.91 -5.10
N THR A 288 -34.53 -12.63 -4.76
CA THR A 288 -35.68 -11.84 -4.31
C THR A 288 -36.02 -10.79 -5.34
N LEU A 289 -37.32 -10.59 -5.60
CA LEU A 289 -37.80 -9.46 -6.39
C LEU A 289 -37.44 -8.17 -5.68
N SER A 290 -36.58 -7.36 -6.31
CA SER A 290 -36.05 -6.12 -5.74
C SER A 290 -36.75 -4.87 -6.25
N ASP A 291 -37.24 -4.91 -7.50
CA ASP A 291 -37.81 -3.72 -8.15
C ASP A 291 -38.70 -4.13 -9.34
N ILE A 292 -39.65 -3.25 -9.69
CA ILE A 292 -40.48 -3.37 -10.89
C ILE A 292 -40.48 -2.01 -11.58
N ARG A 293 -40.14 -1.98 -12.86
CA ARG A 293 -40.05 -0.75 -13.66
C ARG A 293 -40.98 -0.82 -14.85
N THR A 294 -41.42 0.35 -15.30
CA THR A 294 -42.12 0.52 -16.56
C THR A 294 -41.35 1.52 -17.39
N ASP A 295 -41.03 1.17 -18.63
CA ASP A 295 -40.36 2.09 -19.55
C ASP A 295 -41.33 3.02 -20.30
N ASN A 296 -40.79 3.88 -21.14
CA ASN A 296 -41.55 4.83 -21.95
C ASN A 296 -42.44 4.16 -23.03
N LEU A 297 -42.22 2.88 -23.33
CA LEU A 297 -43.03 2.09 -24.26
C LEU A 297 -44.12 1.28 -23.52
N GLY A 298 -44.24 1.46 -22.21
CA GLY A 298 -45.19 0.74 -21.37
C GLY A 298 -44.81 -0.71 -21.08
N ARG A 299 -43.58 -1.12 -21.42
CA ARG A 299 -43.06 -2.46 -21.15
C ARG A 299 -42.69 -2.57 -19.69
N LYS A 300 -42.95 -3.74 -19.08
CA LYS A 300 -42.66 -3.98 -17.66
C LYS A 300 -41.38 -4.77 -17.50
N GLU A 301 -40.54 -4.33 -16.57
CA GLU A 301 -39.31 -5.00 -16.22
C GLU A 301 -39.33 -5.44 -14.76
N TYR A 302 -39.06 -6.72 -14.51
CA TYR A 302 -38.99 -7.30 -13.17
C TYR A 302 -37.54 -7.61 -12.82
N ILE A 303 -37.08 -7.10 -11.69
CA ILE A 303 -35.67 -7.21 -11.28
C ILE A 303 -35.58 -8.10 -10.06
N TYR A 304 -34.83 -9.18 -10.18
CA TYR A 304 -34.52 -10.10 -9.10
C TYR A 304 -33.02 -10.03 -8.77
N GLY A 305 -32.67 -10.20 -7.51
CA GLY A 305 -31.28 -10.15 -7.08
C GLY A 305 -30.96 -11.13 -5.96
N LYS A 306 -29.70 -11.52 -5.91
CA LYS A 306 -29.09 -12.26 -4.81
C LYS A 306 -27.76 -11.61 -4.46
N ARG A 307 -27.54 -11.37 -3.17
CA ARG A 307 -26.30 -10.79 -2.63
C ARG A 307 -25.65 -11.76 -1.66
N LYS A 308 -24.32 -11.89 -1.76
CA LYS A 308 -23.50 -12.67 -0.86
C LYS A 308 -22.25 -11.87 -0.50
N GLU A 309 -22.08 -11.59 0.78
CA GLU A 309 -20.81 -11.07 1.29
C GLU A 309 -19.82 -12.22 1.46
N THR A 310 -18.66 -12.11 0.84
CA THR A 310 -17.53 -13.02 1.07
C THR A 310 -16.44 -12.29 1.84
N THR A 311 -15.33 -12.94 2.17
CA THR A 311 -14.15 -12.26 2.73
C THR A 311 -13.44 -11.38 1.70
N GLU A 312 -13.40 -11.81 0.43
CA GLU A 312 -12.61 -11.17 -0.63
C GLU A 312 -13.36 -10.06 -1.36
N PHE A 313 -14.69 -10.16 -1.49
CA PHE A 313 -15.53 -9.17 -2.17
C PHE A 313 -17.03 -9.39 -1.93
N THR A 314 -17.83 -8.41 -2.35
CA THR A 314 -19.28 -8.53 -2.46
C THR A 314 -19.64 -9.22 -3.77
N GLU A 315 -20.31 -10.37 -3.72
CA GLU A 315 -20.83 -11.05 -4.91
C GLU A 315 -22.32 -10.78 -5.08
N MET A 316 -22.73 -10.38 -6.28
CA MET A 316 -24.13 -10.18 -6.61
C MET A 316 -24.47 -10.71 -7.99
N PHE A 317 -25.63 -11.35 -8.07
CA PHE A 317 -26.24 -11.76 -9.33
C PHE A 317 -27.61 -11.09 -9.41
N ILE A 318 -27.84 -10.38 -10.50
CA ILE A 318 -29.07 -9.63 -10.74
C ILE A 318 -29.64 -10.09 -12.08
N THR A 319 -30.90 -10.48 -12.11
CA THR A 319 -31.61 -10.84 -13.34
C THR A 319 -32.75 -9.86 -13.59
N ARG A 320 -32.84 -9.35 -14.81
CA ARG A 320 -33.91 -8.44 -15.25
C ARG A 320 -34.70 -9.11 -16.36
N TYR A 321 -36.03 -9.05 -16.27
CA TYR A 321 -36.93 -9.66 -17.23
C TYR A 321 -37.84 -8.60 -17.81
N LEU A 322 -37.64 -8.28 -19.09
CA LEU A 322 -38.43 -7.28 -19.80
C LEU A 322 -39.55 -7.98 -20.58
N PHE A 323 -40.77 -7.57 -20.29
CA PHE A 323 -41.98 -8.03 -20.95
C PHE A 323 -42.55 -6.95 -21.85
N ASP A 324 -42.98 -7.34 -23.05
CA ASP A 324 -43.73 -6.44 -23.93
C ASP A 324 -45.13 -6.11 -23.35
N THR A 325 -45.86 -5.24 -24.05
CA THR A 325 -47.22 -4.82 -23.65
C THR A 325 -48.26 -5.95 -23.72
N ASN A 326 -47.93 -7.09 -24.35
CA ASN A 326 -48.75 -8.30 -24.40
C ASN A 326 -48.34 -9.34 -23.33
N ASN A 327 -47.47 -8.97 -22.38
CA ASN A 327 -46.90 -9.85 -21.36
C ASN A 327 -46.07 -11.01 -21.92
N LYS A 328 -45.44 -10.83 -23.09
CA LYS A 328 -44.45 -11.78 -23.62
C LYS A 328 -43.05 -11.38 -23.16
N LEU A 329 -42.26 -12.36 -22.71
CA LEU A 329 -40.85 -12.13 -22.38
C LEU A 329 -40.07 -11.86 -23.68
N ILE A 330 -39.40 -10.71 -23.74
CA ILE A 330 -38.65 -10.31 -24.95
C ILE A 330 -37.14 -10.18 -24.69
N LYS A 331 -36.73 -10.03 -23.44
CA LYS A 331 -35.32 -9.89 -23.06
C LYS A 331 -35.10 -10.32 -21.61
N SER A 332 -34.00 -11.02 -21.40
CA SER A 332 -33.49 -11.38 -20.08
C SER A 332 -32.08 -10.84 -19.91
N THR A 333 -31.82 -10.02 -18.91
CA THR A 333 -30.48 -9.51 -18.61
C THR A 333 -29.94 -10.17 -17.35
N LEU A 334 -28.75 -10.75 -17.42
CA LEU A 334 -27.99 -11.20 -16.26
C LEU A 334 -26.87 -10.21 -15.98
N ILE A 335 -26.82 -9.65 -14.78
CA ILE A 335 -25.72 -8.79 -14.33
C ILE A 335 -24.96 -9.49 -13.21
N ILE A 336 -23.65 -9.63 -13.39
CA ILE A 336 -22.74 -10.34 -12.49
C ILE A 336 -21.78 -9.34 -11.86
N ILE A 337 -21.71 -9.32 -10.54
CA ILE A 337 -20.77 -8.50 -9.76
C ILE A 337 -19.91 -9.46 -8.90
N PRO A 338 -18.58 -9.35 -8.97
CA PRO A 338 -17.81 -8.36 -9.74
C PRO A 338 -17.81 -8.63 -11.25
N ALA A 339 -17.73 -7.56 -12.04
CA ALA A 339 -17.62 -7.65 -13.49
C ALA A 339 -16.42 -8.50 -13.98
N HIS A 340 -15.43 -8.72 -13.12
CA HIS A 340 -14.18 -9.43 -13.42
C HIS A 340 -14.37 -10.93 -13.72
N TYR A 341 -15.53 -11.48 -13.36
CA TYR A 341 -15.94 -12.79 -13.83
C TYR A 341 -16.02 -12.88 -15.36
N VAL A 342 -16.37 -11.77 -16.02
CA VAL A 342 -16.65 -11.70 -17.47
C VAL A 342 -15.66 -10.78 -18.17
N PHE A 343 -15.17 -9.74 -17.51
CA PHE A 343 -14.28 -8.72 -18.07
C PHE A 343 -12.90 -8.72 -17.41
N THR A 344 -11.91 -8.18 -18.12
CA THR A 344 -10.59 -7.83 -17.56
C THR A 344 -10.40 -6.32 -17.71
N PRO A 345 -10.12 -5.57 -16.64
CA PRO A 345 -9.97 -4.12 -16.71
C PRO A 345 -8.73 -3.73 -17.50
N MET A 346 -8.91 -2.85 -18.50
CA MET A 346 -7.78 -2.27 -19.24
C MET A 346 -7.50 -0.82 -18.83
N GLY A 347 -8.44 -0.13 -18.17
CA GLY A 347 -8.32 1.28 -17.75
C GLY A 347 -9.68 1.96 -17.82
N THR A 348 -9.73 3.30 -17.80
CA THR A 348 -10.94 4.14 -18.00
C THR A 348 -11.98 3.49 -18.91
N ASP A 349 -13.02 2.88 -18.33
CA ASP A 349 -14.18 2.27 -19.00
C ASP A 349 -13.92 1.26 -20.13
N ALA A 350 -12.65 0.92 -20.37
CA ALA A 350 -12.21 -0.04 -21.37
C ALA A 350 -11.96 -1.39 -20.70
N PHE A 351 -12.66 -2.40 -21.20
CA PHE A 351 -12.56 -3.77 -20.71
C PHE A 351 -12.34 -4.71 -21.89
N SER A 352 -11.41 -5.65 -21.74
CA SER A 352 -11.38 -6.83 -22.59
C SER A 352 -12.25 -7.92 -21.96
N ILE A 353 -12.68 -8.90 -22.75
CA ILE A 353 -13.42 -10.03 -22.21
C ILE A 353 -12.43 -10.98 -21.53
N ASN A 354 -12.77 -11.45 -20.34
CA ASN A 354 -11.99 -12.43 -19.61
C ASN A 354 -11.88 -13.72 -20.45
N PRO A 355 -10.66 -14.17 -20.83
CA PRO A 355 -10.50 -15.36 -21.66
C PRO A 355 -11.10 -16.64 -21.07
N LYS A 356 -11.16 -16.74 -19.73
CA LYS A 356 -11.81 -17.86 -19.05
C LYS A 356 -13.32 -17.85 -19.24
N PHE A 357 -13.94 -16.67 -19.26
CA PHE A 357 -15.36 -16.54 -19.58
C PHE A 357 -15.65 -16.90 -21.04
N LEU A 358 -14.83 -16.43 -22.00
CA LEU A 358 -14.98 -16.81 -23.41
C LEU A 358 -14.90 -18.33 -23.58
N THR A 359 -13.90 -18.96 -22.94
CA THR A 359 -13.75 -20.41 -22.95
C THR A 359 -15.00 -21.11 -22.39
N LEU A 360 -15.57 -20.60 -21.30
CA LEU A 360 -16.79 -21.12 -20.70
C LEU A 360 -18.02 -20.94 -21.62
N ALA A 361 -18.17 -19.80 -22.27
CA ALA A 361 -19.28 -19.56 -23.19
C ALA A 361 -19.19 -20.47 -24.42
N SER A 362 -18.01 -20.58 -25.02
CA SER A 362 -17.77 -21.46 -26.17
C SER A 362 -17.96 -22.94 -25.82
N SER A 363 -17.54 -23.39 -24.63
CA SER A 363 -17.79 -24.78 -24.20
C SER A 363 -19.28 -25.09 -24.00
N GLN A 364 -20.12 -24.06 -23.87
CA GLN A 364 -21.58 -24.17 -23.79
C GLN A 364 -22.28 -23.93 -25.14
N GLY A 365 -21.53 -23.96 -26.24
CA GLY A 365 -22.05 -23.92 -27.61
C GLY A 365 -22.32 -22.51 -28.15
N TYR A 366 -21.88 -21.46 -27.47
CA TYR A 366 -22.02 -20.10 -27.99
C TYR A 366 -20.96 -19.80 -29.05
N VAL A 367 -21.43 -19.27 -30.18
CA VAL A 367 -20.60 -18.84 -31.30
C VAL A 367 -20.55 -17.32 -31.34
N GLU A 368 -19.33 -16.77 -31.37
CA GLU A 368 -19.11 -15.33 -31.50
C GLU A 368 -19.28 -14.88 -32.96
N THR A 369 -20.09 -13.85 -33.16
CA THR A 369 -20.25 -13.13 -34.43
C THR A 369 -20.18 -11.63 -34.21
N ASN A 370 -19.97 -10.86 -35.28
CA ASN A 370 -20.10 -9.41 -35.22
C ASN A 370 -21.57 -9.02 -35.07
N MET A 371 -21.84 -7.96 -34.29
CA MET A 371 -23.19 -7.42 -34.16
C MET A 371 -23.63 -6.77 -35.48
N THR A 372 -24.90 -6.97 -35.83
CA THR A 372 -25.52 -6.35 -37.01
C THR A 372 -25.55 -4.84 -36.83
N GLY A 373 -24.96 -4.10 -37.77
CA GLY A 373 -24.91 -2.64 -37.73
C GLY A 373 -23.79 -2.03 -36.88
N ASP A 374 -23.07 -2.83 -36.08
CA ASP A 374 -21.90 -2.40 -35.31
C ASP A 374 -20.87 -3.52 -35.19
N ALA A 375 -19.96 -3.61 -36.18
CA ALA A 375 -18.94 -4.64 -36.20
C ALA A 375 -17.89 -4.53 -35.08
N SER A 376 -17.88 -3.42 -34.31
CA SER A 376 -17.01 -3.27 -33.15
C SER A 376 -17.51 -4.06 -31.94
N ARG A 377 -18.80 -4.40 -31.93
CA ARG A 377 -19.45 -5.19 -30.88
C ARG A 377 -19.66 -6.64 -31.32
N LYS A 378 -19.73 -7.51 -30.32
CA LYS A 378 -19.87 -8.96 -30.49
C LYS A 378 -21.22 -9.44 -29.99
N VAL A 379 -21.74 -10.44 -30.68
CA VAL A 379 -22.93 -11.21 -30.33
C VAL A 379 -22.49 -12.66 -30.13
N TYR A 380 -22.98 -13.28 -29.07
CA TYR A 380 -22.74 -14.67 -28.75
C TYR A 380 -24.05 -15.44 -28.94
N SER A 381 -24.12 -16.28 -29.96
CA SER A 381 -25.36 -16.94 -30.38
C SER A 381 -25.35 -18.44 -30.14
N ASN A 382 -26.50 -19.01 -29.80
CA ASN A 382 -26.69 -20.45 -29.65
C ASN A 382 -28.12 -20.83 -30.07
N SER A 383 -28.24 -21.51 -31.21
CA SER A 383 -29.53 -21.92 -31.78
C SER A 383 -30.22 -23.01 -30.98
N GLU A 384 -29.48 -23.95 -30.39
CA GLU A 384 -30.05 -25.02 -29.56
C GLU A 384 -30.69 -24.49 -28.28
N LYS A 385 -30.15 -23.41 -27.74
CA LYS A 385 -30.70 -22.71 -26.58
C LYS A 385 -31.70 -21.60 -26.97
N ASP A 386 -32.03 -21.46 -28.25
CA ASP A 386 -32.90 -20.43 -28.83
C ASP A 386 -32.60 -19.00 -28.35
N ASN A 387 -31.32 -18.66 -28.15
CA ASN A 387 -30.95 -17.31 -27.72
C ASN A 387 -29.63 -16.82 -28.29
N LYS A 388 -29.42 -15.52 -28.12
CA LYS A 388 -28.12 -14.87 -28.26
C LYS A 388 -27.98 -13.81 -27.18
N PHE A 389 -26.74 -13.42 -26.89
CA PHE A 389 -26.50 -12.31 -25.97
C PHE A 389 -25.39 -11.37 -26.43
N THR A 390 -25.48 -10.13 -25.97
CA THR A 390 -24.40 -9.14 -26.04
C THR A 390 -23.85 -8.90 -24.64
N LEU A 391 -22.64 -8.33 -24.57
CA LEU A 391 -21.97 -7.98 -23.33
C LEU A 391 -21.94 -6.47 -23.13
N ARG A 392 -22.15 -6.02 -21.90
CA ARG A 392 -21.97 -4.61 -21.50
C ARG A 392 -21.61 -4.44 -20.03
N SER A 393 -21.00 -3.31 -19.68
CA SER A 393 -20.74 -2.95 -18.29
C SER A 393 -21.92 -2.20 -17.67
N TRP A 394 -22.14 -2.42 -16.38
CA TRP A 394 -23.19 -1.77 -15.61
C TRP A 394 -22.59 -1.08 -14.40
N ARG A 395 -22.98 0.17 -14.15
CA ARG A 395 -22.73 0.85 -12.88
C ARG A 395 -24.01 0.82 -12.06
N ILE A 396 -23.99 0.12 -10.93
CA ILE A 396 -25.18 -0.14 -10.12
C ILE A 396 -24.95 0.42 -8.72
N LYS A 397 -25.89 1.25 -8.25
CA LYS A 397 -25.86 1.80 -6.89
C LYS A 397 -26.69 0.91 -5.95
N ILE A 398 -26.06 0.36 -4.92
CA ILE A 398 -26.73 -0.50 -3.93
C ILE A 398 -26.28 -0.07 -2.53
N GLY A 399 -27.24 0.29 -1.67
CA GLY A 399 -26.94 0.71 -0.29
C GLY A 399 -26.00 1.92 -0.20
N GLY A 400 -26.03 2.82 -1.19
CA GLY A 400 -25.15 3.99 -1.24
C GLY A 400 -23.78 3.75 -1.88
N TYR A 401 -23.42 2.50 -2.19
CA TYR A 401 -22.15 2.12 -2.80
C TYR A 401 -22.32 1.84 -4.30
N MET A 402 -21.31 2.18 -5.10
CA MET A 402 -21.29 1.89 -6.54
C MET A 402 -20.57 0.57 -6.82
N TYR A 403 -21.19 -0.27 -7.65
CA TYR A 403 -20.62 -1.53 -8.09
C TYR A 403 -20.56 -1.59 -9.61
N ILE A 404 -19.53 -2.24 -10.14
CA ILE A 404 -19.38 -2.50 -11.57
C ILE A 404 -19.75 -3.96 -11.84
N GLY A 405 -20.80 -4.15 -12.63
CA GLY A 405 -21.28 -5.46 -13.06
C GLY A 405 -21.04 -5.72 -14.54
N ALA A 406 -20.91 -6.99 -14.90
CA ALA A 406 -20.93 -7.44 -16.28
C ALA A 406 -22.33 -7.93 -16.65
N GLY A 407 -22.94 -7.29 -17.63
CA GLY A 407 -24.24 -7.61 -18.19
C GLY A 407 -24.13 -8.54 -19.38
N LEU A 408 -24.91 -9.61 -19.35
CA LEU A 408 -25.21 -10.47 -20.49
C LEU A 408 -26.68 -10.21 -20.85
N ASP A 409 -26.92 -9.65 -22.02
CA ASP A 409 -28.25 -9.28 -22.47
C ASP A 409 -28.78 -10.28 -23.47
N PHE A 410 -29.57 -11.22 -22.98
CA PHE A 410 -30.14 -12.30 -23.75
C PHE A 410 -31.43 -11.86 -24.47
N VAL A 411 -31.52 -12.26 -25.72
CA VAL A 411 -32.68 -12.07 -26.61
C VAL A 411 -32.91 -13.37 -27.42
N PRO A 412 -34.11 -13.58 -27.99
CA PRO A 412 -34.38 -14.74 -28.83
C PRO A 412 -33.39 -14.87 -29.99
N TYR A 413 -33.04 -16.11 -30.37
CA TYR A 413 -32.05 -16.36 -31.42
C TYR A 413 -32.40 -15.65 -32.74
N ASN A 414 -33.66 -15.78 -33.15
CA ASN A 414 -34.21 -15.15 -34.35
C ASN A 414 -34.68 -13.69 -34.16
N GLY A 415 -34.44 -13.10 -32.99
CA GLY A 415 -34.79 -11.71 -32.67
C GLY A 415 -33.74 -10.69 -33.15
N PRO A 416 -33.88 -9.41 -32.79
CA PRO A 416 -32.81 -8.42 -32.97
C PRO A 416 -31.59 -8.77 -32.09
N ASP A 417 -30.41 -8.25 -32.42
CA ASP A 417 -29.18 -8.51 -31.64
C ASP A 417 -29.20 -7.84 -30.25
N GLU A 418 -29.96 -6.75 -30.09
CA GLU A 418 -30.17 -6.06 -28.83
C GLU A 418 -31.59 -5.47 -28.80
N ILE A 419 -32.12 -5.31 -27.60
CA ILE A 419 -33.35 -4.58 -27.32
C ILE A 419 -32.98 -3.58 -26.24
N ASP A 420 -33.21 -2.29 -26.47
CA ASP A 420 -32.89 -1.25 -25.47
C ASP A 420 -33.81 -1.34 -24.24
#